data_AF-A0A8J5V230-F1
#
_entry.id   AF-A0A8J5V230-F1
#
_cell.length_a   1.000
_cell.length_b   1.000
_cell.length_c   1.000
_cell.angle_alpha   90.00
_cell.angle_beta   90.00
_cell.angle_gamma   90.00
#
_symmetry.space_group_name_H-M   'P 1'
#
loop_
_entity.id
_entity.type
_entity.pdbx_description
1 polymer ?
#
loop_
_entity_poly.entity_id
_entity_poly.type
_entity_poly.pdbx_seq_one_letter_code
_entity_poly.pdbx_strand_id
1 'polypeptide(L)'
;MKKYVKNKTLAQMDSKNGDSQFWRFLMKIKPLYRKFCVLKIGNGKKTSFWLDSWIGARPLAHKYPDLFYIALNKNVTVAEVLDSDFARLKFRRDLIGSIVVTAARRGAKLPSHLLGEYGVRRGDVILT
;
A
#
# COMPACT_ATOMS: atom_id res chain seq x y z
N MET A 1 16.46 -21.89 -0.08
CA MET A 1 15.58 -20.77 -0.49
C MET A 1 16.29 -19.50 -0.99
N LYS A 2 17.57 -19.24 -0.67
CA LYS A 2 18.29 -18.03 -1.12
C LYS A 2 18.36 -17.84 -2.65
N LYS A 3 18.13 -18.90 -3.46
CA LYS A 3 18.12 -18.82 -4.93
C LYS A 3 16.96 -17.95 -5.47
N TYR A 4 15.76 -18.10 -4.90
CA TYR A 4 14.53 -17.47 -5.42
C TYR A 4 14.03 -16.28 -4.57
N VAL A 5 14.38 -16.25 -3.29
CA VAL A 5 13.86 -15.29 -2.28
C VAL A 5 14.93 -14.27 -1.86
N LYS A 6 15.70 -13.73 -2.80
CA LYS A 6 16.74 -12.73 -2.48
C LYS A 6 16.09 -11.37 -2.18
N ASN A 7 16.14 -10.93 -0.92
CA ASN A 7 15.71 -9.61 -0.43
C ASN A 7 14.34 -9.13 -0.95
N LYS A 8 13.43 -10.08 -1.22
CA LYS A 8 12.09 -9.81 -1.73
C LYS A 8 11.07 -10.31 -0.74
N THR A 9 10.00 -9.54 -0.61
CA THR A 9 8.77 -9.98 0.06
C THR A 9 8.07 -11.04 -0.77
N LEU A 10 7.20 -11.82 -0.13
CA LEU A 10 6.37 -12.78 -0.84
C LEU A 10 5.55 -12.11 -1.95
N ALA A 11 5.03 -10.91 -1.70
CA ALA A 11 4.32 -10.12 -2.70
C ALA A 11 5.14 -9.82 -3.97
N GLN A 12 6.45 -9.59 -3.84
CA GLN A 12 7.35 -9.23 -4.95
C GLN A 12 7.92 -10.41 -5.73
N MET A 13 7.73 -11.65 -5.25
CA MET A 13 8.25 -12.83 -5.92
C MET A 13 7.45 -13.17 -7.17
N ASP A 14 8.12 -13.48 -8.27
CA ASP A 14 7.49 -13.95 -9.50
C ASP A 14 8.37 -15.02 -10.14
N SER A 15 7.78 -15.79 -11.06
CA SER A 15 8.52 -16.74 -11.88
C SER A 15 9.18 -16.04 -13.07
N LYS A 16 10.35 -16.53 -13.46
CA LYS A 16 11.14 -16.04 -14.59
C LYS A 16 11.47 -17.17 -15.55
N ASN A 17 11.83 -16.80 -16.78
CA ASN A 17 12.37 -17.75 -17.75
C ASN A 17 13.66 -18.38 -17.19
N GLY A 18 13.75 -19.71 -17.23
CA GLY A 18 14.85 -20.48 -16.63
C GLY A 18 14.64 -20.89 -15.16
N ASP A 19 13.53 -20.50 -14.52
CA ASP A 19 13.17 -21.05 -13.21
C ASP A 19 12.75 -22.51 -13.30
N SER A 20 12.95 -23.25 -12.21
CA SER A 20 12.56 -24.66 -12.14
C SER A 20 11.05 -24.82 -12.27
N GLN A 21 10.61 -25.94 -12.85
CA GLN A 21 9.18 -26.25 -12.98
C GLN A 21 8.46 -26.22 -11.62
N PHE A 22 9.14 -26.70 -10.58
CA PHE A 22 8.67 -26.60 -9.19
C PHE A 22 8.44 -25.15 -8.74
N TRP A 23 9.37 -24.23 -9.00
CA TRP A 23 9.21 -22.82 -8.60
C TRP A 23 8.05 -22.16 -9.34
N ARG A 24 7.92 -22.43 -10.65
CA ARG A 24 6.79 -21.94 -11.46
C ARG A 24 5.46 -22.44 -10.91
N PHE A 25 5.38 -23.71 -10.52
CA PHE A 25 4.19 -24.26 -9.87
C PHE A 25 3.91 -23.58 -8.53
N LEU A 26 4.93 -23.40 -7.69
CA LEU A 26 4.77 -22.70 -6.40
C LEU A 26 4.27 -21.26 -6.59
N MET A 27 4.73 -20.54 -7.61
CA MET A 27 4.24 -19.19 -7.92
C MET A 27 2.77 -19.17 -8.36
N LYS A 28 2.23 -20.26 -8.93
CA LYS A 28 0.78 -20.38 -9.18
C LYS A 28 -0.03 -20.52 -7.89
N ILE A 29 0.54 -21.10 -6.83
CA ILE A 29 -0.12 -21.27 -5.51
C ILE A 29 -0.03 -19.98 -4.67
N LYS A 30 0.98 -19.14 -4.90
CA LYS A 30 1.22 -17.89 -4.16
C LYS A 30 -0.04 -17.03 -3.94
N PRO A 31 -0.93 -16.78 -4.92
CA PRO A 31 -2.13 -15.97 -4.71
C PRO A 31 -3.10 -16.60 -3.70
N LEU A 32 -3.26 -17.93 -3.70
CA LEU A 32 -4.10 -18.65 -2.74
C LEU A 32 -3.52 -18.53 -1.33
N TYR A 33 -2.22 -18.79 -1.18
CA TYR A 33 -1.54 -18.63 0.11
C TYR A 33 -1.72 -17.21 0.66
N ARG A 34 -1.52 -16.18 -0.16
CA ARG A 34 -1.66 -14.77 0.29
C ARG A 34 -3.10 -14.38 0.61
N LYS A 35 -4.10 -15.08 0.04
CA LYS A 35 -5.51 -14.83 0.32
C LYS A 35 -5.97 -15.44 1.65
N PHE A 36 -5.43 -16.61 2.00
CA PHE A 36 -5.91 -17.40 3.14
C PHE A 36 -4.99 -17.40 4.35
N CYS A 37 -3.74 -16.97 4.21
CA CYS A 37 -2.78 -16.94 5.31
C CYS A 37 -2.56 -15.51 5.81
N VAL A 38 -2.64 -15.34 7.13
CA VAL A 38 -2.20 -14.12 7.83
C VAL A 38 -0.73 -14.31 8.22
N LEU A 39 0.11 -13.35 7.87
CA LEU A 39 1.53 -13.39 8.19
C LEU A 39 1.74 -12.82 9.59
N LYS A 40 2.24 -13.66 10.51
CA LYS A 40 2.73 -13.17 11.80
C LYS A 40 4.00 -12.34 11.55
N ILE A 41 3.96 -11.08 11.96
CA ILE A 41 5.08 -10.16 11.80
C ILE A 41 6.22 -10.61 12.72
N GLY A 42 7.35 -10.95 12.12
CA GLY A 42 8.64 -11.05 12.82
C GLY A 42 9.36 -9.70 12.72
N ASN A 43 10.55 -9.70 12.11
CA ASN A 43 11.32 -8.47 11.90
C ASN A 43 10.83 -7.57 10.73
N GLY A 44 9.70 -7.89 10.10
CA GLY A 44 9.09 -7.09 9.02
C GLY A 44 9.85 -7.01 7.68
N LYS A 45 11.11 -7.48 7.59
CA LYS A 45 11.98 -7.30 6.40
C LYS A 45 11.54 -8.12 5.17
N LYS A 46 10.68 -9.11 5.35
CA LYS A 46 10.15 -9.98 4.27
C LYS A 46 8.64 -9.87 4.10
N THR A 47 8.03 -8.88 4.74
CA THR A 47 6.58 -8.67 4.75
C THR A 47 6.31 -7.35 4.06
N SER A 48 5.49 -7.37 3.00
CA SER A 48 5.09 -6.14 2.30
C SER A 48 4.10 -5.35 3.15
N PHE A 49 4.33 -4.05 3.29
CA PHE A 49 3.44 -3.16 4.04
C PHE A 49 2.03 -3.11 3.42
N TRP A 50 1.95 -3.00 2.10
CA TRP A 50 0.66 -2.85 1.42
C TRP A 50 -0.01 -4.18 1.09
N LEU A 51 0.80 -5.13 0.62
CA LEU A 51 0.32 -6.26 -0.14
C LEU A 51 0.11 -7.51 0.72
N ASP A 52 0.71 -7.58 1.90
CA ASP A 52 0.58 -8.74 2.78
C ASP A 52 -0.41 -8.47 3.93
N SER A 53 -1.12 -9.51 4.38
CA SER A 53 -1.99 -9.44 5.57
C SER A 53 -1.12 -9.57 6.83
N TRP A 54 -0.48 -8.48 7.21
CA TRP A 54 0.36 -8.43 8.42
C TRP A 54 -0.40 -7.84 9.60
N ILE A 55 -1.32 -6.89 9.36
CA ILE A 55 -2.23 -6.35 10.36
C ILE A 55 -3.68 -6.77 10.06
N GLY A 56 -4.23 -7.63 10.92
CA GLY A 56 -5.57 -8.21 10.74
C GLY A 56 -5.63 -9.24 9.60
N ALA A 57 -6.85 -9.50 9.12
CA ALA A 57 -7.11 -10.59 8.18
C ALA A 57 -6.90 -10.25 6.69
N ARG A 58 -6.83 -8.96 6.33
CA ARG A 58 -6.75 -8.50 4.93
C ARG A 58 -5.56 -7.55 4.73
N PRO A 59 -4.95 -7.52 3.53
CA PRO A 59 -3.87 -6.58 3.24
C PRO A 59 -4.35 -5.13 3.30
N LEU A 60 -3.46 -4.21 3.67
CA LEU A 60 -3.79 -2.78 3.74
C LEU A 60 -4.20 -2.20 2.38
N ALA A 61 -3.65 -2.71 1.27
CA ALA A 61 -4.05 -2.29 -0.07
C ALA A 61 -5.52 -2.61 -0.39
N HIS A 62 -6.09 -3.65 0.21
CA HIS A 62 -7.51 -3.97 0.06
C HIS A 62 -8.36 -3.13 1.01
N LYS A 63 -7.91 -2.91 2.25
CA LYS A 63 -8.65 -2.10 3.22
C LYS A 63 -8.68 -0.61 2.84
N TYR A 64 -7.61 -0.10 2.24
CA TYR A 64 -7.44 1.31 1.86
C TYR A 64 -6.98 1.44 0.40
N PRO A 65 -7.84 1.10 -0.58
CA PRO A 65 -7.46 1.06 -1.99
C PRO A 65 -7.06 2.43 -2.55
N ASP A 66 -7.75 3.49 -2.12
CA ASP A 66 -7.44 4.87 -2.53
C ASP A 66 -6.06 5.30 -2.04
N LEU A 67 -5.72 4.98 -0.79
CA LEU A 67 -4.42 5.31 -0.20
C LEU A 67 -3.29 4.54 -0.89
N PHE A 68 -3.51 3.26 -1.19
CA PHE A 68 -2.57 2.46 -1.95
C PHE A 68 -2.38 2.98 -3.38
N TYR A 69 -3.45 3.46 -4.03
CA TYR A 69 -3.41 4.01 -5.37
C TYR A 69 -2.45 5.20 -5.45
N ILE A 70 -2.57 6.13 -4.49
CA ILE A 70 -1.72 7.33 -4.42
C ILE A 70 -0.33 7.08 -3.81
N ALA A 71 -0.06 5.92 -3.22
CA ALA A 71 1.27 5.57 -2.72
C ALA A 71 2.30 5.54 -3.85
N LEU A 72 3.40 6.28 -3.68
CA LEU A 72 4.53 6.34 -4.62
C LEU A 72 5.29 5.02 -4.62
N ASN A 73 5.55 4.48 -3.44
CA ASN A 73 6.20 3.18 -3.30
C ASN A 73 5.22 2.14 -2.74
N LYS A 74 4.76 1.26 -3.63
CA LYS A 74 3.88 0.13 -3.30
C LYS A 74 4.64 -1.10 -2.81
N ASN A 75 5.96 -1.11 -3.01
CA ASN A 75 6.86 -2.23 -2.81
C ASN A 75 7.73 -2.06 -1.56
N VAL A 76 7.23 -1.37 -0.53
CA VAL A 76 7.92 -1.20 0.76
C VAL A 76 7.64 -2.37 1.70
N THR A 77 8.62 -2.67 2.54
CA THR A 77 8.49 -3.64 3.63
C THR A 77 7.97 -2.97 4.90
N VAL A 78 7.41 -3.78 5.81
CA VAL A 78 6.98 -3.29 7.14
C VAL A 78 8.16 -2.73 7.92
N ALA A 79 9.32 -3.39 7.87
CA ALA A 79 10.53 -2.92 8.54
C ALA A 79 10.96 -1.53 8.03
N GLU A 80 11.05 -1.35 6.72
CA GLU A 80 11.45 -0.06 6.15
C GLU A 80 10.52 1.08 6.56
N VAL A 81 9.23 0.82 6.68
CA VAL A 81 8.26 1.84 7.10
C VAL A 81 8.42 2.17 8.58
N LEU A 82 8.50 1.16 9.45
CA LEU A 82 8.58 1.37 10.89
C LEU A 82 9.94 1.94 11.32
N ASP A 83 11.04 1.45 10.74
CA ASP A 83 12.41 1.90 11.04
C ASP A 83 12.67 3.35 10.57
N SER A 84 11.87 3.84 9.60
CA SER A 84 11.99 5.20 9.07
C SER A 84 10.93 6.16 9.60
N ASP A 85 10.19 5.77 10.65
CA ASP A 85 9.05 6.52 11.18
C ASP A 85 8.10 7.00 10.06
N PHE A 86 7.69 6.05 9.22
CA PHE A 86 6.80 6.24 8.07
C PHE A 86 7.33 7.12 6.93
N ALA A 87 8.55 7.67 7.00
CA ALA A 87 9.11 8.52 5.94
C ALA A 87 9.24 7.81 4.57
N ARG A 88 9.29 6.46 4.57
CA ARG A 88 9.29 5.65 3.34
C ARG A 88 7.92 5.57 2.66
N LEU A 89 6.82 5.92 3.34
CA LEU A 89 5.48 6.03 2.76
C LEU A 89 5.27 7.42 2.17
N LYS A 90 5.76 7.60 0.95
CA LYS A 90 5.49 8.83 0.17
C LYS A 90 4.23 8.64 -0.68
N PHE A 91 3.41 9.69 -0.77
CA PHE A 91 2.17 9.70 -1.54
C PHE A 91 2.22 10.78 -2.62
N ARG A 92 1.50 10.58 -3.73
CA ARG A 92 1.45 11.53 -4.86
C ARG A 92 0.77 12.86 -4.53
N ARG A 93 -0.04 12.87 -3.48
CA ARG A 93 -0.75 14.03 -2.93
C ARG A 93 -0.72 13.90 -1.42
N ASP A 94 -0.69 15.01 -0.70
CA ASP A 94 -0.82 14.99 0.75
C ASP A 94 -2.13 14.29 1.13
N LEU A 95 -2.10 13.43 2.15
CA LEU A 95 -3.26 12.67 2.61
C LEU A 95 -4.47 13.57 2.86
N ILE A 96 -4.21 14.81 3.27
CA ILE A 96 -5.22 15.82 3.57
C ILE A 96 -5.88 16.31 2.27
N GLY A 97 -5.10 16.61 1.23
CA GLY A 97 -5.63 16.91 -0.10
C GLY A 97 -6.43 15.75 -0.69
N SER A 98 -6.05 14.50 -0.43
CA SER A 98 -6.83 13.34 -0.85
C SER A 98 -8.14 13.18 -0.07
N ILE A 99 -8.18 13.47 1.24
CA ILE A 99 -9.42 13.48 2.02
C ILE A 99 -10.34 14.58 1.50
N VAL A 100 -9.81 15.77 1.24
CA VAL A 100 -10.56 16.92 0.68
C VAL A 100 -11.11 16.59 -0.70
N VAL A 101 -10.31 16.03 -1.60
CA VAL A 101 -10.73 15.63 -2.95
C VAL A 101 -11.75 14.47 -2.90
N THR A 102 -11.57 13.49 -2.01
CA THR A 102 -12.51 12.38 -1.87
C THR A 102 -13.83 12.83 -1.19
N ALA A 103 -13.76 13.76 -0.24
CA ALA A 103 -14.94 14.40 0.36
C ALA A 103 -15.70 15.22 -0.69
N ALA A 104 -14.99 15.99 -1.51
CA ALA A 104 -15.56 16.75 -2.62
C ALA A 104 -16.22 15.83 -3.66
N ARG A 105 -15.57 14.73 -4.05
CA ARG A 105 -16.14 13.72 -4.97
C ARG A 105 -17.37 12.98 -4.42
N ARG A 106 -17.53 12.94 -3.09
CA ARG A 106 -18.69 12.34 -2.41
C ARG A 106 -19.76 13.37 -2.04
N GLY A 107 -19.62 14.63 -2.47
CA GLY A 107 -20.57 15.70 -2.15
C GLY A 107 -20.63 16.07 -0.66
N ALA A 108 -19.62 15.70 0.12
CA ALA A 108 -19.59 16.00 1.55
C ALA A 108 -19.16 17.46 1.78
N LYS A 109 -19.95 18.22 2.55
CA LYS A 109 -19.59 19.59 2.96
C LYS A 109 -18.34 19.55 3.85
N LEU A 110 -17.29 20.23 3.41
CA LEU A 110 -16.07 20.41 4.18
C LEU A 110 -16.29 21.43 5.32
N PRO A 111 -15.78 21.15 6.54
CA PRO A 111 -15.79 22.11 7.65
C PRO A 111 -15.01 23.38 7.29
N SER A 112 -15.59 24.55 7.58
CA SER A 112 -15.03 25.86 7.22
C SER A 112 -13.66 26.16 7.82
N HIS A 113 -13.31 25.55 8.96
CA HIS A 113 -11.99 25.72 9.60
C HIS A 113 -10.84 25.08 8.80
N LEU A 114 -11.12 24.04 8.00
CA LEU A 114 -10.13 23.40 7.13
C LEU A 114 -9.89 24.17 5.83
N LEU A 115 -10.69 25.20 5.52
CA LEU A 115 -10.46 26.02 4.32
C LEU A 115 -9.31 27.03 4.53
N GLY A 116 -9.09 27.48 5.77
CA GLY A 116 -8.09 28.49 6.10
C GLY A 116 -6.64 27.97 6.13
N GLU A 117 -6.43 26.71 6.53
CA GLU A 117 -5.08 26.12 6.66
C GLU A 117 -4.45 25.74 5.30
N TYR A 118 -5.27 25.59 4.24
CA TYR A 118 -4.82 25.10 2.93
C TYR A 118 -4.95 26.12 1.80
N GLY A 119 -5.19 27.39 2.12
CA GLY A 119 -5.14 28.50 1.15
C GLY A 119 -6.21 28.46 0.06
N VAL A 120 -7.31 27.71 0.25
CA VAL A 120 -8.43 27.65 -0.71
C VAL A 120 -9.29 28.89 -0.51
N ARG A 121 -9.28 29.80 -1.49
CA ARG A 121 -10.04 31.06 -1.41
C ARG A 121 -11.43 30.84 -1.98
N ARG A 122 -12.39 31.61 -1.44
CA ARG A 122 -13.79 31.61 -1.90
C ARG A 122 -13.82 32.01 -3.38
N GLY A 123 -13.95 31.04 -4.28
CA GLY A 123 -13.89 31.22 -5.73
C GLY A 123 -13.07 30.16 -6.48
N ASP A 124 -12.30 29.33 -5.77
CA ASP A 124 -11.58 28.22 -6.41
C ASP A 124 -12.57 27.18 -6.91
N VAL A 125 -12.66 27.05 -8.24
CA VAL A 125 -13.57 26.13 -8.94
C VAL A 125 -13.09 24.71 -8.71
N ILE A 126 -13.65 24.04 -7.70
CA ILE A 126 -13.70 22.59 -7.68
C ILE A 126 -14.84 22.23 -8.61
N LEU A 127 -14.48 21.66 -9.78
CA LEU A 127 -15.42 21.28 -10.83
C LEU A 127 -16.63 20.54 -10.23
N THR A 128 -17.80 21.13 -10.47
CA THR A 128 -19.14 20.72 -10.03
C THR A 128 -19.50 19.29 -10.43
#